data_AF-A0A1L9VTX6-F1
#
_entry.id   AF-A0A1L9VTX6-F1
#
_cell.length_a   1.000
_cell.length_b   1.000
_cell.length_c   1.000
_cell.angle_alpha   90.00
_cell.angle_beta   90.00
_cell.angle_gamma   90.00
#
_symmetry.space_group_name_H-M   'P 1'
#
loop_
_entity.id
_entity.type
_entity.pdbx_description
1 polymer ?
#
loop_
_entity_poly.entity_id
_entity_poly.type
_entity_poly.pdbx_seq_one_letter_code
_entity_poly.pdbx_strand_id
1 'polypeptide(L)'
;MASIEPHLYLTDPYRATSAPHPLPYPVEHTPVDGSDTKLQAKLKQIKNLLQEYNLPPEPHDITVTKLSKPGYPHGDEAHPGLAFEVDGTPMDIEVVHHEYRFKPSLFPILFTHLAVGAYEGIREGLVEQLCASIPSPWTMTSLFLVGPYLEKSAPAIVVMVCSGSAYNWTEIVSYIQMLIMYHDPSLSMDIDIIIIPGDINSPTNPN
;
A
#
# COMPACT_ATOMS: atom_id res chain seq x y z
N MET A 1 -16.07 6.78 -3.20
CA MET A 1 -14.78 7.29 -3.72
C MET A 1 -13.70 6.39 -3.14
N ALA A 2 -13.07 5.55 -3.96
CA ALA A 2 -11.89 4.81 -3.54
C ALA A 2 -10.73 5.82 -3.42
N SER A 3 -10.15 5.95 -2.22
CA SER A 3 -9.01 6.86 -2.04
C SER A 3 -7.79 6.28 -2.76
N ILE A 4 -6.91 7.15 -3.24
CA ILE A 4 -5.65 6.76 -3.90
C ILE A 4 -4.64 6.14 -2.91
N GLU A 5 -4.94 6.14 -1.61
CA GLU A 5 -3.98 5.82 -0.56
C GLU A 5 -3.70 4.32 -0.40
N PRO A 6 -4.67 3.38 -0.47
CA PRO A 6 -4.35 1.95 -0.53
C PRO A 6 -3.41 1.62 -1.70
N HIS A 7 -3.60 2.30 -2.84
CA HIS A 7 -2.71 2.17 -3.99
C HIS A 7 -1.30 2.70 -3.69
N LEU A 8 -1.19 3.87 -3.06
CA LEU A 8 0.09 4.46 -2.68
C LEU A 8 0.82 3.67 -1.56
N TYR A 9 0.10 3.03 -0.64
CA TYR A 9 0.68 2.13 0.37
C TYR A 9 1.21 0.83 -0.24
N LEU A 10 0.65 0.38 -1.37
CA LEU A 10 1.09 -0.81 -2.10
C LEU A 10 2.30 -0.55 -3.01
N THR A 11 2.44 0.68 -3.53
CA THR A 11 3.45 1.00 -4.54
C THR A 11 4.77 1.53 -4.02
N ASP A 12 4.84 2.03 -2.79
CA ASP A 12 6.06 2.61 -2.22
C ASP A 12 6.39 2.02 -0.84
N PRO A 13 7.19 0.94 -0.78
CA PRO A 13 7.61 0.32 0.48
C PRO A 13 8.64 1.16 1.27
N TYR A 14 9.14 2.28 0.71
CA TYR A 14 10.16 3.13 1.31
C TYR A 14 9.82 4.62 1.10
N ARG A 15 8.66 5.07 1.58
CA ARG A 15 8.36 6.51 1.62
C ARG A 15 9.39 7.21 2.51
N ALA A 16 10.28 7.97 1.88
CA ALA A 16 10.98 9.06 2.54
C ALA A 16 10.04 10.27 2.57
N THR A 17 9.72 10.79 3.76
CA THR A 17 8.94 12.03 3.91
C THR A 17 9.70 13.28 3.43
N SER A 18 10.96 13.13 2.99
CA SER A 18 11.86 14.20 2.54
C SER A 18 11.68 14.61 1.06
N ALA A 19 10.71 14.06 0.33
CA ALA A 19 10.38 14.59 -1.00
C ALA A 19 9.89 16.05 -0.88
N PRO A 20 10.16 16.94 -1.84
CA PRO A 20 9.74 18.35 -1.76
C PRO A 20 8.21 18.54 -1.70
N HIS A 21 7.42 17.53 -2.10
CA HIS A 21 5.95 17.51 -2.05
C HIS A 21 5.38 16.10 -1.81
N PRO A 22 5.60 15.43 -0.67
CA PRO A 22 5.01 14.12 -0.44
C PRO A 22 3.56 14.34 -0.03
N LEU A 23 2.63 14.08 -0.94
CA LEU A 23 1.27 13.72 -0.53
C LEU A 23 1.35 12.41 0.26
N PRO A 24 0.45 12.15 1.24
CA PRO A 24 -0.56 13.07 1.80
C PRO A 24 -0.34 13.56 3.26
N TYR A 25 -0.86 14.76 3.57
CA TYR A 25 -1.24 15.37 4.87
C TYR A 25 -0.24 15.41 6.06
N PRO A 26 -0.37 16.39 6.99
CA PRO A 26 0.61 16.62 8.04
C PRO A 26 0.83 15.36 8.89
N VAL A 27 2.07 14.89 8.93
CA VAL A 27 2.52 13.95 9.95
C VAL A 27 2.65 14.76 11.24
N GLU A 28 1.91 14.36 12.26
CA GLU A 28 2.04 14.93 13.58
C GLU A 28 3.02 14.11 14.41
N HIS A 29 3.98 14.80 15.01
CA HIS A 29 4.96 14.22 15.89
C HIS A 29 4.59 14.53 17.32
N THR A 30 4.36 13.50 18.11
CA THR A 30 4.25 13.62 19.56
C THR A 30 5.49 12.99 20.20
N PRO A 31 6.24 13.72 21.05
CA PRO A 31 7.36 13.14 21.77
C PRO A 31 6.91 11.93 22.59
N VAL A 32 7.68 10.84 22.54
CA VAL A 32 7.42 9.73 23.45
C VAL A 32 8.03 10.05 24.80
N ASP A 33 7.20 10.06 25.84
CA ASP A 33 7.67 10.15 27.21
C ASP A 33 8.67 9.02 27.48
N GLY A 34 9.79 9.34 28.15
CA GLY A 34 10.90 8.42 28.40
C GLY A 34 10.54 7.19 29.25
N SER A 35 9.27 7.09 29.68
CA SER A 35 8.70 6.00 30.45
C SER A 35 8.47 4.70 29.65
N ASP A 36 8.45 4.73 28.31
CA ASP A 36 8.32 3.49 27.50
C ASP A 36 9.63 2.70 27.43
N THR A 37 9.88 1.92 28.48
CA THR A 37 11.09 1.09 28.64
C THR A 37 11.32 0.08 27.50
N LYS A 38 10.27 -0.43 26.86
CA LYS A 38 10.40 -1.41 25.76
C LYS A 38 10.91 -0.73 24.50
N LEU A 39 10.36 0.45 24.20
CA LEU A 39 10.74 1.23 23.04
C LEU A 39 12.16 1.78 23.18
N GLN A 40 12.53 2.23 24.37
CA GLN A 40 13.91 2.62 24.69
C GLN A 40 14.91 1.46 24.56
N ALA A 41 14.52 0.25 24.98
CA ALA A 41 15.36 -0.94 24.80
C ALA A 41 15.58 -1.27 23.31
N LYS A 42 14.54 -1.15 22.47
CA LYS A 42 14.66 -1.31 21.01
C LYS A 42 15.51 -0.22 20.37
N LEU A 43 15.35 1.05 20.78
CA LEU A 43 16.20 2.15 20.31
C LEU A 43 17.67 1.87 20.60
N LYS A 44 17.97 1.37 21.81
CA LYS A 44 19.33 0.96 22.18
C LYS A 44 19.87 -0.14 21.28
N GLN A 45 19.07 -1.15 20.95
CA GLN A 45 19.46 -2.21 20.01
C GLN A 45 19.73 -1.67 18.61
N ILE A 46 18.89 -0.77 18.10
CA ILE A 46 19.08 -0.12 16.80
C ILE A 46 20.40 0.67 16.79
N LYS A 47 20.65 1.49 17.81
CA LYS A 47 21.91 2.25 17.94
C LYS A 47 23.14 1.32 17.96
N ASN A 48 23.06 0.21 18.69
CA ASN A 48 24.15 -0.79 18.72
C ASN A 48 24.38 -1.43 17.34
N LEU A 49 23.31 -1.77 16.61
CA LEU A 49 23.42 -2.33 15.26
C LEU A 49 24.06 -1.33 14.29
N LEU A 50 23.62 -0.08 14.29
CA LEU A 50 24.21 0.96 13.44
C LEU A 50 25.72 1.09 13.68
N GLN A 51 26.12 1.03 14.96
CA GLN A 51 27.54 1.04 15.35
C GLN A 51 28.29 -0.20 14.85
N GLU A 52 27.71 -1.39 14.94
CA GLU A 52 28.30 -2.65 14.46
C GLU A 52 28.60 -2.62 12.95
N TYR A 53 27.73 -1.98 12.16
CA TYR A 53 27.90 -1.85 10.71
C TYR A 53 28.83 -0.71 10.27
N ASN A 54 29.55 -0.07 11.20
CA ASN A 54 30.40 1.10 10.94
C ASN A 54 29.66 2.25 10.25
N LEU A 55 28.34 2.36 10.45
CA LEU A 55 27.62 3.56 10.07
C LEU A 55 28.08 4.68 11.00
N PRO A 56 28.24 5.91 10.48
CA PRO A 56 28.75 7.01 11.27
C PRO A 56 27.93 7.14 12.56
N PRO A 57 28.59 7.29 13.72
CA PRO A 57 27.91 7.38 15.02
C PRO A 57 27.03 8.65 15.13
N GLU A 58 27.15 9.57 14.18
CA GLU A 58 26.35 10.78 14.07
C GLU A 58 25.24 10.59 13.03
N PRO A 59 24.11 10.03 13.46
CA PRO A 59 22.89 10.82 13.45
C PRO A 59 22.55 11.13 14.90
N HIS A 60 23.02 12.28 15.38
CA HIS A 60 22.97 12.63 16.81
C HIS A 60 21.57 12.60 17.42
N ASP A 61 20.52 12.67 16.60
CA ASP A 61 19.16 12.81 17.07
C ASP A 61 18.22 11.73 16.56
N ILE A 62 18.64 10.44 16.59
CA ILE A 62 17.63 9.36 16.54
C ILE A 62 16.78 9.46 17.80
N THR A 63 15.60 10.05 17.62
CA THR A 63 14.57 10.22 18.65
C THR A 63 13.41 9.32 18.32
N VAL A 64 12.79 8.78 19.38
CA VAL A 64 11.56 8.03 19.21
C VAL A 64 10.40 9.00 19.33
N THR A 65 9.57 9.01 18.30
CA THR A 65 8.38 9.84 18.24
C THR A 65 7.16 8.94 18.08
N LYS A 66 6.00 9.46 18.41
CA LYS A 66 4.71 8.91 18.03
C LYS A 66 4.23 9.69 16.83
N LEU A 67 4.02 8.99 15.72
CA LEU A 67 3.55 9.54 14.47
C LEU A 67 2.05 9.33 14.36
N SER A 68 1.30 10.40 14.09
CA SER A 68 -0.08 10.32 13.61
C SER A 68 -0.20 11.02 12.26
N LYS A 69 -1.20 10.63 11.48
CA LYS A 69 -1.54 11.20 10.18
C LYS A 69 -3.02 11.60 10.21
N PRO A 70 -3.37 12.76 10.81
CA PRO A 70 -4.75 13.14 10.96
C PRO A 70 -5.49 13.25 9.62
N GLY A 71 -6.73 12.78 9.60
CA GLY A 71 -7.56 12.78 8.39
C GLY A 71 -7.38 11.56 7.47
N TYR A 72 -6.55 10.58 7.84
CA TYR A 72 -6.49 9.29 7.17
C TYR A 72 -7.34 8.23 7.86
N PRO A 73 -7.81 7.20 7.13
CA PRO A 73 -8.36 6.00 7.75
C PRO A 73 -7.37 5.40 8.76
N HIS A 74 -7.75 5.39 10.05
CA HIS A 74 -6.91 4.98 11.18
C HIS A 74 -5.64 5.83 11.41
N GLY A 75 -5.46 6.95 10.71
CA GLY A 75 -4.25 7.76 10.84
C GLY A 75 -4.23 8.64 12.08
N ASP A 76 -5.38 8.90 12.71
CA ASP A 76 -5.42 9.64 13.98
C ASP A 76 -4.77 8.83 15.13
N GLU A 77 -4.59 7.52 14.96
CA GLU A 77 -3.94 6.65 15.94
C GLU A 77 -2.42 6.80 15.88
N ALA A 78 -1.88 7.45 16.92
CA ALA A 78 -0.45 7.65 17.07
C ALA A 78 0.30 6.30 17.25
N HIS A 79 1.28 6.03 16.38
CA HIS A 79 2.09 4.81 16.40
C HIS A 79 3.58 5.13 16.55
N PRO A 80 4.41 4.21 17.09
CA PRO A 80 5.84 4.46 17.25
C PRO A 80 6.54 4.66 15.90
N GLY A 81 7.35 5.71 15.80
CA GLY A 81 8.21 6.01 14.66
C GLY A 81 9.60 6.49 15.11
N LEU A 82 10.52 6.59 14.15
CA LEU A 82 11.85 7.12 14.37
C LEU A 82 11.99 8.43 13.60
N ALA A 83 12.42 9.49 14.28
CA ALA A 83 12.84 10.72 13.65
C ALA A 83 14.37 10.82 13.73
N PHE A 84 14.99 11.31 12.67
CA PHE A 84 16.44 11.52 12.60
C PHE A 84 16.71 12.82 11.85
N GLU A 85 17.84 13.43 12.15
CA GLU A 85 18.34 14.61 11.47
C GLU A 85 19.58 14.23 10.67
N VAL A 86 19.60 14.57 9.38
CA VAL A 86 20.73 14.34 8.48
C VAL A 86 21.18 15.69 7.94
N ASP A 87 22.39 16.13 8.30
CA ASP A 87 22.96 17.43 7.89
C ASP A 87 22.03 18.64 8.14
N GLY A 88 21.35 18.68 9.29
CA GLY A 88 20.39 19.76 9.61
C GLY A 88 18.99 19.57 9.01
N THR A 89 18.78 18.49 8.25
CA THR A 89 17.50 18.19 7.58
C THR A 89 16.75 17.12 8.38
N PRO A 90 15.56 17.42 8.92
CA PRO A 90 14.74 16.41 9.57
C PRO A 90 14.24 15.39 8.55
N MET A 91 14.30 14.13 8.90
CA MET A 91 13.78 13.02 8.12
C MET A 91 12.99 12.08 9.03
N ASP A 92 11.85 11.59 8.53
CA ASP A 92 11.01 10.65 9.26
C ASP A 92 11.13 9.27 8.66
N ILE A 93 11.31 8.27 9.53
CA ILE A 93 11.24 6.86 9.19
C ILE A 93 10.08 6.31 9.98
N GLU A 94 9.03 5.95 9.24
CA GLU A 94 7.95 5.15 9.77
C GLU A 94 8.44 3.69 9.88
N VAL A 95 8.53 3.18 11.11
CA VAL A 95 8.85 1.77 11.34
C VAL A 95 7.56 0.97 11.23
N VAL A 96 7.18 0.62 10.01
CA VAL A 96 5.99 -0.20 9.77
C VAL A 96 6.33 -1.66 10.09
N HIS A 97 5.64 -2.24 11.07
CA HIS A 97 5.72 -3.68 11.32
C HIS A 97 5.32 -4.43 10.05
N HIS A 98 6.10 -5.43 9.65
CA HIS A 98 5.86 -6.15 8.40
C HIS A 98 4.45 -6.78 8.35
N GLU A 99 3.89 -7.19 9.48
CA GLU A 99 2.52 -7.70 9.59
C GLU A 99 1.43 -6.61 9.49
N TYR A 100 1.80 -5.35 9.73
CA TYR A 100 0.91 -4.18 9.55
C TYR A 100 1.09 -3.53 8.18
N ARG A 101 2.00 -4.03 7.34
CA ARG A 101 1.96 -3.69 5.91
C ARG A 101 0.78 -4.42 5.32
N PHE A 102 -0.14 -3.69 4.70
CA PHE A 102 -1.17 -4.31 3.89
C PHE A 102 -0.48 -5.02 2.72
N LYS A 103 -0.23 -6.32 2.89
CA LYS A 103 0.20 -7.22 1.82
C LYS A 103 -1.02 -8.06 1.45
N PRO A 104 -1.90 -7.54 0.57
CA PRO A 104 -3.09 -8.26 0.19
C PRO A 104 -2.69 -9.62 -0.35
N SER A 105 -3.20 -10.68 0.27
CA SER A 105 -3.07 -12.02 -0.28
C SER A 105 -4.15 -12.19 -1.34
N LEU A 106 -3.76 -12.80 -2.47
CA LEU A 106 -4.66 -13.12 -3.56
C LEU A 106 -5.08 -14.57 -3.39
N PHE A 107 -6.34 -14.80 -3.06
CA PHE A 107 -6.92 -16.13 -2.95
C PHE A 107 -7.74 -16.45 -4.21
N PRO A 108 -7.66 -17.68 -4.74
CA PRO A 108 -8.53 -18.12 -5.80
C PRO A 108 -10.00 -17.97 -5.40
N ILE A 109 -10.84 -17.54 -6.34
CA ILE A 109 -12.27 -17.44 -6.16
C ILE A 109 -12.97 -18.64 -6.83
N LEU A 110 -13.96 -19.23 -6.15
CA LEU A 110 -14.71 -20.36 -6.69
C LEU A 110 -15.61 -19.91 -7.85
N PHE A 111 -15.71 -20.72 -8.91
CA PHE A 111 -16.53 -20.42 -10.09
C PHE A 111 -18.03 -20.27 -9.78
N THR A 112 -18.49 -20.75 -8.63
CA THR A 112 -19.88 -20.62 -8.15
C THR A 112 -20.14 -19.29 -7.44
N HIS A 113 -19.11 -18.48 -7.19
CA HIS A 113 -19.26 -17.19 -6.53
C HIS A 113 -19.94 -16.18 -7.46
N LEU A 114 -20.89 -15.39 -6.94
CA LEU A 114 -21.70 -14.45 -7.75
C LEU A 114 -20.85 -13.45 -8.53
N ALA A 115 -19.78 -12.93 -7.92
CA ALA A 115 -18.83 -12.01 -8.56
C ALA A 115 -18.16 -12.56 -9.83
N VAL A 116 -18.04 -13.89 -9.98
CA VAL A 116 -17.45 -14.51 -11.18
C VAL A 116 -18.33 -14.25 -12.41
N GLY A 117 -19.65 -14.37 -12.26
CA GLY A 117 -20.58 -14.10 -13.35
C GLY A 117 -20.51 -12.66 -13.85
N ALA A 118 -20.42 -11.70 -12.91
CA ALA A 118 -20.24 -10.28 -13.25
C ALA A 118 -18.90 -10.03 -13.95
N TYR A 119 -17.80 -10.58 -13.41
CA TYR A 119 -16.48 -10.43 -13.99
C TYR A 119 -16.40 -10.98 -15.42
N GLU A 120 -16.84 -12.22 -15.65
CA GLU A 120 -16.83 -12.82 -17.00
C GLU A 120 -17.69 -12.02 -17.98
N GLY A 121 -18.80 -11.46 -17.52
CA GLY A 121 -19.67 -10.60 -18.32
C GLY A 121 -19.04 -9.29 -18.79
N ILE A 122 -18.08 -8.74 -18.04
CA ILE A 122 -17.37 -7.50 -18.39
C ILE A 122 -15.94 -7.73 -18.91
N ARG A 123 -15.46 -8.96 -18.89
CA ARG A 123 -14.04 -9.29 -19.08
C ARG A 123 -13.49 -8.79 -20.42
N GLU A 124 -14.23 -8.97 -21.51
CA GLU A 124 -13.79 -8.54 -22.84
C GLU A 124 -13.67 -7.01 -22.91
N GLY A 125 -14.70 -6.28 -22.48
CA GLY A 125 -14.68 -4.81 -22.45
C GLY A 125 -13.63 -4.25 -21.48
N LEU A 126 -13.38 -4.93 -20.36
CA LEU A 126 -12.31 -4.61 -19.44
C LEU A 126 -10.94 -4.70 -20.12
N VAL A 127 -10.66 -5.81 -20.81
CA VAL A 127 -9.38 -6.01 -21.51
C VAL A 127 -9.22 -4.99 -22.63
N GLU A 128 -10.26 -4.74 -23.42
CA GLU A 128 -10.25 -3.73 -24.49
C GLU A 128 -9.89 -2.34 -23.93
N GLN A 129 -10.53 -1.93 -22.84
CA GLN A 129 -10.22 -0.65 -22.21
C GLN A 129 -8.81 -0.61 -21.63
N LEU A 130 -8.36 -1.66 -20.95
CA LEU A 130 -7.00 -1.71 -20.39
C LEU A 130 -5.97 -1.58 -21.51
N CYS A 131 -6.16 -2.25 -22.65
CA CYS A 131 -5.32 -2.09 -23.84
C CYS A 131 -5.37 -0.66 -24.41
N ALA A 132 -6.53 -0.02 -24.43
CA ALA A 132 -6.68 1.35 -24.94
C ALA A 132 -6.08 2.41 -24.00
N SER A 133 -6.21 2.21 -22.68
CA SER A 133 -5.82 3.19 -21.65
C SER A 133 -4.39 3.00 -21.14
N ILE A 134 -3.88 1.77 -21.22
CA ILE A 134 -2.56 1.37 -20.77
C ILE A 134 -1.86 0.68 -21.96
N PRO A 135 -1.23 1.47 -22.88
CA PRO A 135 -0.70 0.96 -24.15
C PRO A 135 0.29 -0.20 -24.02
N SER A 136 0.94 -0.30 -22.86
CA SER A 136 1.80 -1.36 -22.31
C SER A 136 2.52 -0.67 -21.13
N PRO A 137 2.54 -1.22 -19.89
CA PRO A 137 2.72 -2.63 -19.56
C PRO A 137 1.87 -3.12 -18.35
N TRP A 138 0.67 -3.61 -18.59
CA TRP A 138 -0.06 -4.40 -17.60
C TRP A 138 0.16 -5.89 -17.90
N THR A 139 0.31 -6.70 -16.85
CA THR A 139 0.75 -8.10 -16.94
C THR A 139 -0.42 -9.07 -16.79
N MET A 140 -1.43 -8.71 -16.01
CA MET A 140 -2.57 -9.57 -15.72
C MET A 140 -3.79 -8.73 -15.31
N THR A 141 -4.98 -9.20 -15.69
CA THR A 141 -6.24 -8.82 -15.05
C THR A 141 -7.04 -10.07 -14.70
N SER A 142 -7.46 -10.23 -13.45
CA SER A 142 -8.24 -11.40 -13.00
C SER A 142 -9.02 -11.08 -11.73
N LEU A 143 -10.10 -11.84 -11.49
CA LEU A 143 -10.87 -11.78 -10.25
C LEU A 143 -10.21 -12.66 -9.18
N PHE A 144 -10.05 -12.10 -7.98
CA PHE A 144 -9.57 -12.82 -6.79
C PHE A 144 -10.43 -12.49 -5.59
N LEU A 145 -10.28 -13.28 -4.54
CA LEU A 145 -10.60 -12.86 -3.19
C LEU A 145 -9.34 -12.19 -2.60
N VAL A 146 -9.45 -10.93 -2.20
CA VAL A 146 -8.31 -10.13 -1.73
C VAL A 146 -8.50 -9.73 -0.28
N GLY A 147 -7.50 -10.04 0.55
CA GLY A 147 -7.53 -9.71 1.97
C GLY A 147 -6.30 -10.22 2.72
N PRO A 148 -6.20 -9.96 4.03
CA PRO A 148 -5.09 -10.46 4.86
C PRO A 148 -5.13 -11.99 5.02
N TYR A 149 -6.33 -12.58 4.97
CA TYR A 149 -6.61 -14.02 5.04
C TYR A 149 -7.95 -14.30 4.37
N LEU A 150 -8.18 -15.56 4.00
CA LEU A 150 -9.34 -15.97 3.20
C LEU A 150 -10.68 -15.58 3.86
N GLU A 151 -10.80 -15.74 5.17
CA GLU A 151 -12.03 -15.44 5.92
C GLU A 151 -12.33 -13.92 6.01
N LYS A 152 -11.34 -13.07 5.73
CA LYS A 152 -11.47 -11.60 5.66
C LYS A 152 -11.09 -11.06 4.30
N SER A 153 -11.33 -11.85 3.26
CA SER A 153 -11.11 -11.43 1.88
C SER A 153 -12.43 -11.03 1.22
N ALA A 154 -12.36 -10.06 0.31
CA ALA A 154 -13.49 -9.62 -0.50
C ALA A 154 -13.18 -9.82 -1.99
N PRO A 155 -14.19 -10.05 -2.85
CA PRO A 155 -13.97 -10.12 -4.29
C PRO A 155 -13.37 -8.82 -4.82
N ALA A 156 -12.29 -8.92 -5.58
CA ALA A 156 -11.70 -7.78 -6.25
C ALA A 156 -11.17 -8.15 -7.63
N ILE A 157 -11.37 -7.24 -8.59
CA ILE A 157 -10.67 -7.27 -9.87
C ILE A 157 -9.27 -6.74 -9.63
N VAL A 158 -8.28 -7.60 -9.81
CA VAL A 158 -6.88 -7.26 -9.65
C VAL A 158 -6.28 -6.98 -11.02
N VAL A 159 -5.75 -5.77 -11.19
CA VAL A 159 -4.97 -5.38 -12.37
C VAL A 159 -3.51 -5.27 -11.97
N MET A 160 -2.67 -6.18 -12.46
CA MET A 160 -1.22 -6.12 -12.24
C MET A 160 -0.55 -5.27 -13.31
N VAL A 161 0.31 -4.35 -12.88
CA VAL A 161 1.02 -3.38 -13.73
C VAL A 161 2.51 -3.40 -13.42
N CYS A 162 3.38 -3.04 -14.38
CA CYS A 162 4.80 -2.96 -14.04
C CYS A 162 5.06 -1.87 -13.00
N SER A 163 5.99 -2.16 -12.08
CA SER A 163 6.48 -1.20 -11.11
C SER A 163 6.99 0.08 -11.79
N GLY A 164 6.62 1.24 -11.23
CA GLY A 164 6.99 2.56 -11.77
C GLY A 164 6.07 3.09 -12.87
N SER A 165 5.01 2.34 -13.23
CA SER A 165 3.97 2.81 -14.15
C SER A 165 3.24 4.05 -13.60
N ALA A 166 3.13 5.09 -14.43
CA ALA A 166 2.44 6.33 -14.10
C ALA A 166 1.28 6.57 -15.06
N TYR A 167 0.07 6.19 -14.64
CA TYR A 167 -1.16 6.34 -15.42
C TYR A 167 -2.27 6.98 -14.56
N ASN A 168 -3.34 7.43 -15.20
CA ASN A 168 -4.52 7.93 -14.51
C ASN A 168 -5.34 6.77 -13.92
N TRP A 169 -4.88 6.22 -12.80
CA TRP A 169 -5.50 5.07 -12.14
C TRP A 169 -6.96 5.34 -11.74
N THR A 170 -7.29 6.58 -11.36
CA THR A 170 -8.65 6.98 -11.01
C THR A 170 -9.61 6.82 -12.19
N GLU A 171 -9.20 7.21 -13.39
CA GLU A 171 -10.00 7.08 -14.61
C GLU A 171 -10.21 5.61 -14.98
N ILE A 172 -9.15 4.79 -14.89
CA ILE A 172 -9.23 3.35 -15.13
C ILE A 172 -10.20 2.71 -14.13
N VAL A 173 -10.03 2.94 -12.83
CA VAL A 173 -10.92 2.41 -11.79
C VAL A 173 -12.37 2.85 -12.04
N SER A 174 -12.60 4.13 -12.33
CA SER A 174 -13.95 4.66 -12.58
C SER A 174 -14.62 3.97 -13.78
N TYR A 175 -13.86 3.73 -14.86
CA TYR A 175 -14.37 3.02 -16.01
C TYR A 175 -14.73 1.56 -15.67
N ILE A 176 -13.85 0.84 -14.96
CA ILE A 176 -14.12 -0.54 -14.57
C ILE A 176 -15.37 -0.61 -13.68
N GLN A 177 -15.55 0.34 -12.76
CA GLN A 177 -16.76 0.48 -11.96
C GLN A 177 -18.00 0.70 -12.83
N MET A 178 -17.91 1.54 -13.87
CA MET A 178 -19.01 1.74 -14.81
C MET A 178 -19.34 0.46 -15.60
N LEU A 179 -18.34 -0.33 -16.02
CA LEU A 179 -18.59 -1.61 -16.67
C LEU A 179 -19.34 -2.58 -15.76
N ILE A 180 -18.88 -2.73 -14.50
CA ILE A 180 -19.56 -3.58 -13.51
C ILE A 180 -21.00 -3.10 -13.33
N MET A 181 -21.20 -1.79 -13.12
CA MET A 181 -22.52 -1.20 -12.91
C MET A 181 -23.45 -1.37 -14.11
N TYR A 182 -22.94 -1.29 -15.34
CA TYR A 182 -23.72 -1.50 -16.56
C TYR A 182 -24.16 -2.95 -16.72
N HIS A 183 -23.27 -3.90 -16.42
CA HIS A 183 -23.53 -5.32 -16.58
C HIS A 183 -24.39 -5.90 -15.43
N ASP A 184 -24.07 -5.54 -14.18
CA ASP A 184 -24.82 -5.96 -13.00
C ASP A 184 -24.81 -4.84 -11.92
N PRO A 185 -25.83 -3.98 -11.89
CA PRO A 185 -25.94 -2.91 -10.91
C PRO A 185 -25.93 -3.42 -9.46
N SER A 186 -26.42 -4.64 -9.22
CA SER A 186 -26.56 -5.20 -7.87
C SER A 186 -25.22 -5.59 -7.25
N LEU A 187 -24.22 -5.89 -8.07
CA LEU A 187 -22.88 -6.29 -7.62
C LEU A 187 -21.86 -5.14 -7.66
N SER A 188 -22.26 -3.94 -8.12
CA SER A 188 -21.36 -2.79 -8.30
C SER A 188 -20.70 -2.29 -7.00
N MET A 189 -21.27 -2.59 -5.85
CA MET A 189 -20.69 -2.26 -4.54
C MET A 189 -19.95 -3.42 -3.87
N ASP A 190 -20.00 -4.63 -4.43
CA ASP A 190 -19.48 -5.86 -3.81
C ASP A 190 -18.16 -6.36 -4.44
N ILE A 191 -17.71 -5.71 -5.53
CA ILE A 191 -16.46 -6.04 -6.23
C ILE A 191 -15.52 -4.84 -6.16
N ASP A 192 -14.43 -4.99 -5.41
CA ASP A 192 -13.37 -4.00 -5.35
C ASP A 192 -12.51 -4.01 -6.63
N ILE A 193 -11.75 -2.94 -6.84
CA ILE A 193 -10.76 -2.87 -7.92
C ILE A 193 -9.43 -2.51 -7.29
N ILE A 194 -8.43 -3.37 -7.49
CA ILE A 194 -7.12 -3.25 -6.88
C ILE A 194 -6.08 -3.27 -8.00
N ILE A 195 -5.26 -2.22 -8.06
CA ILE A 195 -4.14 -2.14 -8.98
C ILE A 195 -2.88 -2.46 -8.17
N ILE A 196 -2.13 -3.47 -8.60
CA ILE A 196 -0.95 -3.95 -7.86
C ILE A 196 0.28 -3.83 -8.76
N PRO A 197 1.37 -3.20 -8.30
CA PRO A 197 2.63 -3.26 -9.02
C PRO A 197 3.24 -4.66 -8.91
N GLY A 198 3.69 -5.22 -10.04
CA GLY A 198 4.38 -6.50 -10.05
C GLY A 198 4.39 -7.18 -11.41
N ASP A 199 5.23 -8.20 -11.50
CA ASP A 199 5.27 -9.13 -12.62
C ASP A 199 5.11 -10.55 -12.06
N ILE A 200 4.13 -11.29 -12.57
CA ILE A 200 3.91 -12.69 -12.20
C ILE A 200 5.10 -13.58 -12.61
N ASN A 201 5.89 -13.11 -13.58
CA ASN A 201 7.10 -13.78 -14.04
C ASN A 201 8.34 -13.39 -13.24
N SER A 202 8.26 -12.38 -12.37
CA SER A 202 9.37 -12.06 -11.47
C SER A 202 9.49 -13.21 -10.48
N PRO A 203 10.63 -13.91 -10.40
CA PRO A 203 10.83 -14.94 -9.40
C PRO A 203 10.58 -14.31 -8.03
N THR A 204 9.55 -14.77 -7.33
CA THR A 204 9.32 -14.38 -5.95
C THR A 204 10.54 -14.87 -5.19
N ASN A 205 11.48 -13.98 -4.86
CA ASN A 205 12.57 -14.34 -3.95
C ASN A 205 11.90 -14.83 -2.66
N PRO A 206 12.03 -16.12 -2.31
CA PRO A 206 11.58 -16.58 -1.01
C PRO A 206 12.55 -15.96 0.00
N ASN A 207 12.11 -14.88 0.64
CA ASN A 207 12.78 -14.35 1.83
C ASN A 207 12.71 -15.38 2.96
#